data_AF-A0A914LDM5-F1
#
_entry.id   AF-A0A914LDM5-F1
#
_cell.length_a   1.000
_cell.length_b   1.000
_cell.length_c   1.000
_cell.angle_alpha   90.00
_cell.angle_beta   90.00
_cell.angle_gamma   90.00
#
_symmetry.space_group_name_H-M   'P 1'
#
loop_
_entity.id
_entity.type
_entity.pdbx_description
1 polymer ?
#
loop_
_entity_poly.entity_id
_entity_poly.type
_entity_poly.pdbx_seq_one_letter_code
_entity_poly.pdbx_strand_id
1 'polypeptide(L)' 'MSPNNFGAPYDYGSIMHYRPIGGFELDKTKFSIIALKREYQSTMGQDVEPSFKDIKLLNRLYCKSDHSDSGKTDLL' A
#
# COMPACT_ATOMS: atom_id res chain seq x y z
N MET A 1 7.19 -15.23 14.92
CA MET A 1 7.46 -14.83 13.52
C MET A 1 7.36 -13.32 13.44
N SER A 2 8.43 -12.63 13.03
CA SER A 2 8.34 -11.19 12.73
C SER A 2 7.61 -11.01 11.40
N PRO A 3 6.70 -10.05 11.25
CA PRO A 3 6.09 -9.77 9.95
C PRO A 3 7.18 -9.40 8.93
N ASN A 4 7.09 -9.98 7.72
CA ASN A 4 7.96 -9.66 6.60
C ASN A 4 7.53 -8.32 5.95
N ASN A 5 7.48 -7.24 6.74
CA ASN A 5 7.05 -5.91 6.31
C ASN A 5 8.17 -4.87 6.40
N PHE A 6 9.41 -5.27 6.71
CA PHE A 6 10.58 -4.38 6.86
C PHE A 6 10.34 -3.20 7.83
N GLY A 7 9.46 -3.36 8.82
CA GLY A 7 9.09 -2.31 9.75
C GLY A 7 8.20 -1.21 9.17
N ALA A 8 7.66 -1.36 7.95
CA ALA A 8 6.76 -0.40 7.36
C ALA A 8 5.39 -0.39 8.07
N PRO A 9 4.84 0.80 8.41
CA PRO A 9 3.50 0.90 8.98
C PRO A 9 2.43 0.60 7.93
N TYR A 10 1.24 0.19 8.38
CA TYR A 10 0.10 -0.07 7.51
C TYR A 10 -0.22 1.15 6.63
N ASP A 11 -0.53 0.90 5.37
CA ASP A 11 -0.88 1.94 4.42
C ASP A 11 -2.30 1.78 3.92
N TYR A 12 -3.20 2.65 4.39
CA TYR A 12 -4.56 2.71 3.89
C TYR A 12 -4.61 3.11 2.42
N GLY A 13 -3.63 3.90 1.93
CA GLY A 13 -3.58 4.36 0.54
C GLY A 13 -2.80 3.44 -0.39
N SER A 14 -2.38 2.26 0.07
CA SER A 14 -1.71 1.28 -0.79
C SER A 14 -2.63 0.90 -1.96
N ILE A 15 -2.05 0.75 -3.15
CA ILE A 15 -2.79 0.24 -4.33
C ILE A 15 -3.28 -1.20 -4.11
N MET A 16 -2.68 -1.90 -3.14
CA MET A 16 -3.08 -3.24 -2.73
C MET A 16 -4.24 -3.24 -1.73
N HIS A 17 -4.67 -2.08 -1.22
CA HIS A 17 -5.75 -2.01 -0.25
C HIS A 17 -7.11 -1.94 -0.95
N TYR A 18 -7.99 -2.89 -0.65
CA TYR A 18 -9.34 -2.92 -1.20
C TYR A 18 -10.19 -1.70 -0.85
N ARG A 19 -11.16 -1.41 -1.72
CA ARG A 19 -12.25 -0.45 -1.46
C ARG A 19 -13.09 -0.89 -0.27
N PRO A 20 -13.62 0.05 0.52
CA PRO A 20 -14.39 -0.28 1.71
C PRO A 20 -15.85 -0.67 1.41
N ILE A 21 -16.32 -0.39 0.19
CA ILE A 21 -17.66 -0.71 -0.33
C ILE A 21 -17.51 -1.25 -1.76
N GLY A 22 -18.42 -2.14 -2.14
CA GLY A 22 -18.65 -2.51 -3.54
C GLY A 22 -17.75 -3.65 -4.01
N GLY A 23 -17.06 -4.32 -3.07
CA GLY A 23 -16.21 -5.47 -3.37
C GLY A 23 -16.99 -6.78 -3.24
N PHE A 24 -17.47 -7.07 -2.03
CA PHE A 24 -18.00 -8.40 -1.68
C PHE A 24 -19.20 -8.36 -0.71
N GLU A 25 -19.72 -7.17 -0.41
CA GLU A 25 -20.82 -7.01 0.54
C GLU A 25 -22.16 -7.34 -0.12
N LEU A 26 -23.05 -7.97 0.65
CA LEU A 26 -24.46 -8.15 0.26
C LEU A 26 -25.18 -6.80 0.15
N ASP A 27 -24.85 -5.87 1.04
CA ASP A 27 -25.41 -4.53 1.09
C ASP A 27 -24.34 -3.51 0.67
N LYS A 28 -24.44 -3.03 -0.58
CA LYS A 28 -23.52 -2.05 -1.17
C LYS A 28 -23.64 -0.64 -0.59
N THR A 29 -24.50 -0.44 0.41
CA THR A 29 -24.60 0.85 1.13
C THR A 29 -23.77 0.86 2.41
N LYS A 30 -23.19 -0.29 2.80
CA LYS A 30 -22.42 -0.44 4.04
C LYS A 30 -20.95 -0.74 3.77
N PHE A 31 -20.09 -0.24 4.65
CA PHE A 31 -18.68 -0.58 4.66
C PHE A 31 -18.48 -2.04 5.12
N SER A 32 -17.73 -2.84 4.37
CA SER A 32 -17.14 -4.10 4.87
C SER A 32 -15.86 -3.88 5.64
N ILE A 33 -15.07 -2.89 5.22
CA ILE A 33 -13.79 -2.55 5.82
C ILE A 33 -13.93 -1.18 6.47
N ILE A 34 -13.78 -1.16 7.79
CA ILE A 34 -13.88 0.06 8.60
C ILE A 34 -12.49 0.43 9.11
N ALA A 35 -12.01 1.62 8.75
CA ALA A 35 -10.78 2.16 9.30
C ALA A 35 -10.98 2.50 10.79
N LEU A 36 -10.11 1.99 11.65
CA LEU A 36 -10.10 2.35 13.08
C LEU A 36 -9.86 3.86 13.27
N LYS A 37 -9.00 4.42 12.41
CA LYS A 37 -8.77 5.84 12.27
C LYS A 37 -9.66 6.38 11.14
N ARG A 38 -10.76 7.03 11.52
CA ARG A 38 -11.85 7.40 10.60
C ARG A 38 -11.40 8.29 9.44
N GLU A 39 -10.37 9.11 9.67
CA GLU A 39 -9.77 9.98 8.66
C GLU A 39 -9.22 9.23 7.45
N TYR A 40 -8.90 7.94 7.58
CA TYR A 40 -8.40 7.11 6.48
C TYR A 40 -9.49 6.29 5.78
N GLN A 41 -10.76 6.40 6.18
CA GLN A 41 -11.84 5.60 5.60
C GLN A 41 -11.98 5.81 4.09
N SER A 42 -11.76 7.05 3.63
CA SER A 42 -11.82 7.43 2.20
C SER A 42 -10.48 7.33 1.48
N THR A 43 -9.40 6.98 2.19
CA THR A 43 -8.06 6.81 1.61
C THR A 43 -7.90 5.45 0.94
N MET A 44 -8.60 4.43 1.44
CA MET A 44 -8.48 3.06 0.94
C MET A 44 -9.24 2.79 -0.35
N GLY A 45 -8.71 1.89 -1.16
CA GLY A 45 -9.32 1.50 -2.44
C GLY A 45 -9.05 2.44 -3.60
N GLN A 46 -8.02 3.27 -3.47
CA GLN A 46 -7.47 4.01 -4.61
C GLN A 46 -6.88 3.03 -5.63
N ASP A 47 -7.08 3.32 -6.92
CA ASP A 47 -6.62 2.53 -8.05
C ASP A 47 -5.89 3.39 -9.10
N VAL A 48 -5.28 4.50 -8.65
CA VAL A 48 -4.59 5.45 -9.54
C VAL A 48 -3.13 5.06 -9.73
N GLU A 49 -2.38 4.92 -8.63
CA GLU A 49 -0.94 4.64 -8.67
C GLU A 49 -0.44 3.97 -7.38
N PRO A 50 0.69 3.24 -7.42
CA PRO A 50 1.31 2.72 -6.21
C PRO A 50 1.66 3.84 -5.23
N SER A 51 1.37 3.64 -3.95
CA SER A 51 1.79 4.59 -2.92
C SER A 51 3.31 4.61 -2.78
N PHE A 52 3.84 5.70 -2.22
CA PHE A 52 5.25 5.79 -1.85
C PHE A 52 5.74 4.58 -1.04
N LYS A 53 4.90 4.06 -0.13
CA LYS A 53 5.27 2.89 0.68
C LYS A 53 5.24 1.59 -0.11
N ASP A 54 4.36 1.45 -1.10
CA ASP A 54 4.34 0.29 -2.00
C ASP A 54 5.68 0.20 -2.76
N ILE A 55 6.11 1.32 -3.36
CA ILE A 55 7.39 1.41 -4.09
C ILE A 55 8.57 1.13 -3.17
N LYS A 56 8.59 1.72 -1.97
CA LYS A 56 9.65 1.50 -0.99
C LYS A 56 9.75 0.04 -0.55
N LEU A 57 8.62 -0.64 -0.32
CA LEU A 57 8.59 -2.05 0.05
C LEU A 57 9.06 -2.94 -1.11
N LEU A 58 8.63 -2.64 -2.34
CA LEU A 58 9.08 -3.35 -3.55
C LEU A 58 10.60 -3.23 -3.72
N ASN A 59 11.15 -2.02 -3.58
CA ASN A 59 12.59 -1.78 -3.66
C ASN A 59 13.34 -2.52 -2.54
N ARG A 60 12.80 -2.56 -1.31
CA ARG A 60 13.42 -3.32 -0.21
C ARG A 60 13.44 -4.83 -0.46
N LEU A 61 12.44 -5.35 -1.16
CA LEU A 61 12.34 -6.77 -1.51
C LEU A 61 13.30 -7.16 -2.63
N TYR A 62 13.39 -6.33 -3.68
CA TYR A 62 14.02 -6.75 -4.94
C TYR A 62 15.24 -5.92 -5.35
N CYS A 63 15.39 -4.69 -4.88
CA CYS A 63 16.55 -3.85 -5.19
C CYS A 63 17.62 -4.04 -4.11
N LYS A 64 18.55 -4.96 -4.36
CA LYS A 64 19.85 -4.98 -3.67
C LYS A 64 20.85 -4.14 -4.44
N SER A 65 21.76 -3.48 -3.73
CA SER A 65 22.80 -2.59 -4.25
C SER A 65 23.90 -3.26 -5.09
N ASP A 66 23.65 -4.44 -5.66
CA ASP A 66 24.64 -5.24 -6.38
C ASP A 66 24.63 -5.01 -7.90
N HIS A 67 24.00 -3.92 -8.35
CA HIS A 67 24.33 -3.36 -9.65
C HIS A 67 25.32 -2.23 -9.45
N SER A 68 26.59 -2.53 -9.70
CA SER A 68 27.59 -1.56 -10.10
C SER A 68 27.17 -0.97 -11.46
N ASP A 69 26.10 -0.18 -11.48
CA ASP A 69 25.75 0.64 -12.61
C ASP A 69 25.50 2.06 -12.11
N SER A 70 26.47 2.88 -12.47
CA SER A 70 26.50 4.32 -12.36
C SER A 70 25.18 4.95 -12.80
N GLY A 71 24.50 5.55 -11.83
CA GLY A 71 23.58 6.66 -12.03
C GLY A 71 22.27 6.32 -12.74
N LYS A 72 21.22 6.03 -11.95
CA LYS A 72 19.93 6.71 -12.10
C LYS A 72 19.30 6.90 -10.71
N THR A 73 19.19 8.19 -10.37
CA THR A 73 18.35 8.86 -9.37
C THR A 73 17.40 8.00 -8.55
N ASP A 74 17.46 8.20 -7.22
CA ASP A 74 16.40 7.92 -6.28
C ASP A 74 15.05 8.36 -6.88
N LEU A 75 14.28 7.39 -7.36
CA LEU A 75 12.90 7.64 -7.76
C LEU A 75 12.06 7.68 -6.49
N LEU A 76 12.04 8.88 -5.91
CA LEU A 76 11.26 9.36 -4.77
C LEU A 76 11.58 8.68 -3.43
#